data_AF-A0A845GFQ7-F1
#
_entry.id   AF-A0A845GFQ7-F1
#
_cell.length_a   1.000
_cell.length_b   1.000
_cell.length_c   1.000
_cell.angle_alpha   90.00
_cell.angle_beta   90.00
_cell.angle_gamma   90.00
#
_symmetry.space_group_name_H-M   'P 1'
#
loop_
_entity.id
_entity.type
_entity.pdbx_description
1 polymer ?
#
loop_
_entity_poly.entity_id
_entity_poly.type
_entity_poly.pdbx_seq_one_letter_code
_entity_poly.pdbx_strand_id
1 'polypeptide(L)'
;ANQLAAGRSGASFAVLNERDDGSYLVSVRSGAPLAHSACGFCQQFDSGGGRKAAAGINRLPASELGRFMDSFRRYFTTPQDLILQKE
;
A
#
# COMPACT_ATOMS: atom_id res chain seq x y z
N ALA A 1 2.73 -12.23 6.29
CA ALA A 1 1.90 -11.03 6.03
C ALA A 1 1.11 -10.53 7.25
N ASN A 2 0.43 -11.38 8.04
CA ASN A 2 -0.34 -10.94 9.21
C ASN A 2 0.50 -10.61 10.47
N GLN A 3 1.72 -11.15 10.62
CA GLN A 3 2.51 -10.96 11.84
C GLN A 3 3.31 -9.64 11.91
N LEU A 4 3.53 -8.95 10.78
CA LEU A 4 4.25 -7.66 10.76
C LEU A 4 3.34 -6.45 11.05
N ALA A 5 2.01 -6.61 10.93
CA ALA A 5 1.05 -5.56 11.24
C ALA A 5 0.91 -5.26 12.75
N ALA A 6 1.40 -6.17 13.62
CA ALA A 6 1.22 -6.07 15.06
C ALA A 6 2.30 -5.23 15.78
N GLY A 7 3.43 -4.92 15.12
CA GLY A 7 4.57 -4.22 15.76
C GLY A 7 4.61 -2.70 15.53
N ARG A 8 3.86 -2.19 14.54
CA ARG A 8 3.75 -0.77 14.20
C ARG A 8 2.27 -0.42 14.03
N SER A 9 1.57 -0.23 15.16
CA SER A 9 0.17 0.21 15.17
C SER A 9 0.02 1.49 14.35
N GLY A 10 -0.53 1.39 13.14
CA GLY A 10 -0.90 2.53 12.30
C GLY A 10 -0.14 2.70 10.99
N ALA A 11 0.97 1.99 10.77
CA ALA A 11 1.72 2.11 9.52
C ALA A 11 1.08 1.30 8.39
N SER A 12 0.93 1.92 7.21
CA SER A 12 0.44 1.24 6.02
C SER A 12 1.61 0.64 5.24
N PHE A 13 1.45 -0.57 4.71
CA PHE A 13 2.51 -1.26 3.97
C PHE A 13 1.97 -1.93 2.71
N ALA A 14 2.82 -1.96 1.68
CA ALA A 14 2.58 -2.67 0.44
C ALA A 14 3.61 -3.79 0.27
N VAL A 15 3.16 -4.97 -0.12
CA VAL A 15 4.00 -6.09 -0.53
C VAL A 15 3.84 -6.25 -2.03
N LEU A 16 4.95 -6.26 -2.75
CA LEU A 16 4.99 -6.47 -4.19
C LEU A 16 5.62 -7.82 -4.46
N ASN A 17 4.92 -8.68 -5.19
CA ASN A 17 5.46 -9.94 -5.67
C ASN A 17 5.56 -9.85 -7.19
N GLU A 18 6.78 -9.92 -7.72
CA GLU A 18 7.01 -10.04 -9.15
C GLU A 18 6.50 -11.39 -9.65
N ARG A 19 5.90 -11.39 -10.83
CA ARG A 19 5.39 -12.57 -11.53
C ARG A 19 6.28 -12.85 -12.74
N ASP A 20 6.24 -14.09 -13.23
CA ASP A 20 7.05 -14.54 -14.37
C ASP A 20 6.83 -13.75 -15.68
N ASP A 21 5.70 -13.03 -15.79
CA ASP A 21 5.35 -12.18 -16.92
C ASP A 21 5.84 -10.72 -16.77
N GLY A 22 6.65 -10.42 -15.74
CA GLY A 22 7.18 -9.09 -15.45
C GLY A 22 6.16 -8.13 -14.83
N SER A 23 4.96 -8.60 -14.47
CA SER A 23 3.98 -7.83 -13.71
C SER A 23 4.09 -8.09 -12.21
N TYR A 24 3.56 -7.19 -11.40
CA TYR A 24 3.59 -7.27 -9.96
C TYR A 24 2.19 -7.53 -9.39
N LEU A 25 2.10 -8.50 -8.48
CA LEU A 25 0.97 -8.67 -7.59
C LEU A 25 1.21 -7.83 -6.33
N VAL A 26 0.38 -6.82 -6.12
CA VAL A 26 0.50 -5.91 -4.98
C VAL A 26 -0.53 -6.25 -3.92
N SER A 27 -0.11 -6.34 -2.67
CA SER A 27 -0.98 -6.42 -1.50
C SER A 27 -0.74 -5.22 -0.59
N VAL A 28 -1.77 -4.40 -0.38
CA VAL A 28 -1.73 -3.20 0.45
C VAL A 28 -2.52 -3.41 1.73
N ARG A 29 -1.90 -3.07 2.86
CA ARG A 29 -2.53 -2.99 4.17
C ARG A 29 -2.50 -1.54 4.63
N SER A 30 -3.65 -1.02 5.02
CA SER A 30 -3.73 0.30 5.64
C SER A 30 -3.70 0.17 7.15
N GLY A 31 -2.84 0.96 7.80
CA GLY A 31 -2.82 1.09 9.25
C GLY A 31 -3.88 2.05 9.81
N ALA A 32 -4.44 2.93 8.97
CA ALA A 32 -5.49 3.88 9.33
C ALA A 32 -6.66 3.83 8.31
N PRO A 33 -7.39 2.70 8.20
CA PRO A 33 -8.35 2.45 7.12
C PRO A 33 -9.56 3.39 7.07
N LEU A 34 -9.83 4.12 8.16
CA LEU A 34 -10.88 5.15 8.22
C LEU A 34 -10.44 6.47 7.55
N ALA A 35 -9.17 6.83 7.65
CA ALA A 35 -8.62 8.05 7.05
C ALA A 35 -8.02 7.78 5.66
N HIS A 36 -7.26 6.69 5.52
CA HIS A 36 -6.54 6.31 4.31
C HIS A 36 -6.85 4.85 3.97
N SER A 37 -7.93 4.61 3.25
CA SER A 37 -8.35 3.23 2.96
C SER A 37 -7.47 2.56 1.90
N ALA A 38 -7.08 1.31 2.12
CA ALA A 38 -6.35 0.50 1.13
C ALA A 38 -7.17 0.33 -0.16
N CYS A 39 -8.48 0.12 -0.03
CA CYS A 39 -9.38 -0.02 -1.18
C CYS A 39 -9.42 1.23 -2.05
N GLY A 40 -9.58 2.43 -1.46
CA GLY A 40 -9.59 3.69 -2.21
C GLY A 40 -8.26 4.00 -2.91
N PHE A 41 -7.13 3.50 -2.39
CA PHE A 41 -5.86 3.57 -3.10
C PHE A 41 -5.79 2.57 -4.26
N CYS A 42 -6.06 1.29 -4.00
CA CYS A 42 -5.96 0.25 -5.03
C CYS A 42 -6.93 0.48 -6.19
N GLN A 43 -8.13 1.02 -5.96
CA GLN A 43 -9.10 1.33 -7.02
C GLN A 43 -8.59 2.34 -8.07
N GLN A 44 -7.48 3.04 -7.83
CA GLN A 44 -6.85 3.93 -8.81
C GLN A 44 -6.05 3.17 -9.89
N PHE A 45 -5.95 1.85 -9.77
CA PHE A 45 -5.24 0.96 -10.69
C PHE A 45 -6.24 -0.05 -11.29
N ASP A 46 -6.05 -0.42 -12.56
CA ASP A 46 -7.02 -1.21 -13.35
C ASP A 46 -7.51 -2.50 -12.68
N SER A 47 -6.61 -3.22 -11.99
CA SER A 47 -6.94 -4.50 -11.35
C SER A 47 -7.01 -4.40 -9.83
N GLY A 48 -7.16 -3.18 -9.30
CA GLY A 48 -7.08 -2.91 -7.89
C GLY A 48 -8.44 -2.92 -7.18
N GLY A 49 -8.51 -3.60 -6.04
CA GLY A 49 -9.73 -3.71 -5.26
C GLY A 49 -9.55 -4.41 -3.92
N GLY A 50 -10.58 -4.33 -3.07
CA GLY A 50 -10.60 -5.03 -1.78
C GLY A 50 -11.41 -4.32 -0.70
N ARG A 51 -10.97 -4.46 0.55
CA ARG A 51 -11.60 -3.90 1.75
C ARG A 51 -10.86 -2.65 2.22
N LYS A 52 -11.53 -1.81 3.04
CA LYS A 52 -10.95 -0.56 3.55
C LYS A 52 -9.58 -0.73 4.22
N ALA A 53 -9.35 -1.83 4.95
CA ALA A 53 -8.08 -2.13 5.62
C ALA A 53 -7.09 -2.97 4.79
N ALA A 54 -7.56 -3.62 3.74
CA ALA A 54 -6.76 -4.57 2.97
C ALA A 54 -7.26 -4.65 1.55
N ALA A 55 -6.41 -4.28 0.60
CA ALA A 55 -6.71 -4.32 -0.82
C ALA A 55 -5.48 -4.80 -1.59
N GLY A 56 -5.63 -5.07 -2.87
CA GLY A 56 -4.52 -5.48 -3.71
C GLY A 56 -4.74 -5.10 -5.16
N ILE A 57 -3.69 -5.24 -5.95
CA ILE A 57 -3.67 -5.04 -7.40
C ILE A 57 -3.18 -6.36 -7.99
N ASN A 58 -4.02 -7.03 -8.77
CA ASN A 58 -3.71 -8.37 -9.29
C ASN A 58 -2.60 -8.37 -10.36
N ARG A 59 -2.50 -7.27 -11.10
CA ARG A 59 -1.55 -7.04 -12.18
C ARG A 59 -1.19 -5.56 -12.22
N LEU A 60 0.02 -5.25 -11.77
CA LEU A 60 0.65 -3.94 -11.94
C LEU A 60 1.81 -4.09 -12.94
N PRO A 61 1.78 -3.40 -14.10
CA PRO A 61 2.91 -3.41 -15.04
C PRO A 61 4.18 -2.86 -14.39
N ALA A 62 5.36 -3.38 -14.77
CA ALA A 62 6.65 -2.85 -14.28
C ALA A 62 6.83 -1.35 -14.58
N SER A 63 6.27 -0.87 -15.69
CA SER A 63 6.26 0.56 -16.04
C SER A 63 5.47 1.44 -15.06
N GLU A 64 4.47 0.87 -14.38
CA GLU A 64 3.67 1.58 -13.37
C GLU A 64 4.24 1.45 -11.95
N LEU A 65 5.30 0.66 -11.75
CA LEU A 65 5.91 0.45 -10.44
C LEU A 65 6.39 1.76 -9.80
N GLY A 66 7.03 2.63 -10.58
CA GLY A 66 7.48 3.95 -10.10
C GLY A 66 6.29 4.82 -9.66
N ARG A 67 5.28 4.93 -10.53
CA ARG A 67 4.02 5.65 -10.24
C ARG A 67 3.33 5.10 -8.99
N PHE A 68 3.32 3.78 -8.82
CA PHE A 68 2.76 3.12 -7.65
C PHE A 68 3.50 3.54 -6.37
N MET A 69 4.83 3.49 -6.35
CA MET A 69 5.62 3.86 -5.17
C MET A 69 5.41 5.33 -4.78
N ASP A 70 5.42 6.24 -5.74
CA ASP A 70 5.19 7.67 -5.48
C ASP A 70 3.77 7.93 -4.97
N SER A 71 2.77 7.30 -5.59
CA SER A 71 1.37 7.43 -5.18
C SER A 71 1.14 6.83 -3.79
N PHE A 72 1.76 5.68 -3.50
CA PHE A 72 1.69 5.02 -2.19
C PHE A 72 2.27 5.91 -1.10
N ARG A 73 3.47 6.46 -1.33
CA ARG A 73 4.11 7.41 -0.41
C ARG A 73 3.21 8.61 -0.17
N ARG A 74 2.66 9.23 -1.22
CA ARG A 74 1.79 10.40 -1.09
C ARG A 74 0.45 10.09 -0.38
N TYR A 75 -0.10 8.90 -0.59
CA TYR A 75 -1.39 8.51 -0.03
C TYR A 75 -1.31 8.07 1.43
N PHE A 76 -0.21 7.40 1.83
CA PHE A 76 -0.04 6.83 3.16
C PHE A 76 1.00 7.52 4.05
N THR A 77 1.81 8.44 3.53
CA THR A 77 2.64 9.32 4.36
C THR A 77 1.75 10.39 4.97
N THR A 78 1.26 10.14 6.17
CA THR A 78 0.74 11.17 7.04
C THR A 78 1.91 11.79 7.81
N PRO A 79 1.98 13.12 8.03
CA PRO A 79 3.08 13.77 8.76
C PRO A 79 3.35 13.25 10.19
N GLN A 80 2.50 12.37 10.74
CA GLN A 80 2.66 11.83 12.09
C GLN A 80 3.88 10.90 12.25
N ASP A 81 4.40 10.29 11.19
CA ASP A 81 5.67 9.52 11.24
C ASP A 81 6.91 10.46 11.33
N LEU A 82 6.75 11.73 10.93
CA LEU A 82 7.82 12.74 11.00
C LEU A 82 7.98 13.33 12.41
N ILE A 83 6.99 13.17 13.29
CA ILE A 83 6.99 13.73 14.65
C ILE A 83 7.72 12.81 15.64
N LEU A 84 7.84 11.50 15.35
CA LEU A 84 8.50 10.50 16.22
C LEU A 84 9.99 10.24 15.89
N GLN A 85 10.59 10.98 14.94
CA GLN A 85 12.04 10.92 14.68
C GLN A 85 12.83 12.12 15.25
N LYS A 86 12.23 12.90 16.16
CA LYS A 86 12.96 13.88 16.95
C LYS A 86 12.96 13.49 18.42
N GLU A 87 13.89 12.64 18.80
CA GLU A 87 14.66 12.71 20.06
C GLU A 87 16.10 12.28 19.78
#